data_AF-A0A6B2M5V4-F1
#
_entry.id   AF-A0A6B2M5V4-F1
#
_cell.length_a   1.000
_cell.length_b   1.000
_cell.length_c   1.000
_cell.angle_alpha   90.00
_cell.angle_beta   90.00
_cell.angle_gamma   90.00
#
_symmetry.space_group_name_H-M   'P 1'
#
loop_
_entity.id
_entity.type
_entity.pdbx_description
1 polymer ?
#
loop_
_entity_poly.entity_id
_entity_poly.type
_entity_poly.pdbx_seq_one_letter_code
_entity_poly.pdbx_strand_id
1 'polypeptide(L)'
;MIWITALLAGFLFALATWLILHRDWLRIIFGVMVLGHGANLVILSSSGDPRGKLPPITGGEANLADPLPQALLLTAIVIGFAVVAFFITLVYRILSDNGDLDLGELFDR
;
A
#
# COMPACT_ATOMS: atom_id res chain seq x y z
N MET A 1 7.79 12.24 16.36
CA MET A 1 6.84 11.35 15.64
C MET A 1 7.48 10.73 14.40
N ILE A 2 8.19 11.53 13.59
CA ILE A 2 8.84 11.09 12.33
C ILE A 2 9.76 9.87 12.45
N TRP A 3 10.52 9.71 13.54
CA TRP A 3 11.39 8.54 13.70
C TRP A 3 10.62 7.21 13.79
N ILE A 4 9.45 7.23 14.42
CA ILE A 4 8.61 6.04 14.59
C ILE A 4 7.95 5.69 13.25
N THR A 5 7.44 6.69 12.53
CA THR A 5 6.85 6.48 11.20
C THR A 5 7.89 6.00 10.19
N ALA A 6 9.12 6.50 10.25
CA ALA A 6 10.22 6.04 9.40
C ALA A 6 10.61 4.59 9.68
N LEU A 7 10.75 4.19 10.96
CA LEU A 7 11.04 2.80 11.32
C LEU A 7 9.91 1.85 10.92
N LEU A 8 8.65 2.25 11.16
CA LEU A 8 7.48 1.47 10.77
C LEU A 8 7.39 1.32 9.24
N ALA A 9 7.60 2.41 8.49
CA ALA A 9 7.62 2.36 7.03
C ALA A 9 8.73 1.43 6.53
N GLY A 10 9.96 1.57 7.04
CA GLY A 10 11.07 0.68 6.69
C GLY A 10 10.76 -0.80 6.95
N PHE A 11 10.12 -1.10 8.09
CA PHE A 11 9.67 -2.46 8.40
C PHE A 11 8.60 -2.97 7.41
N LEU A 12 7.61 -2.15 7.06
CA LEU A 12 6.58 -2.51 6.08
C LEU A 12 7.17 -2.74 4.69
N PHE A 13 8.12 -1.91 4.25
CA PHE A 13 8.83 -2.12 2.99
C PHE A 13 9.63 -3.42 3.02
N ALA A 14 10.37 -3.71 4.09
CA ALA A 14 11.12 -4.96 4.22
C ALA A 14 10.20 -6.20 4.19
N LEU A 15 9.09 -6.16 4.94
CA LEU A 15 8.10 -7.23 4.98
C LEU A 15 7.42 -7.41 3.61
N ALA A 16 7.05 -6.32 2.94
CA ALA A 16 6.46 -6.35 1.61
C ALA A 16 7.41 -6.96 0.58
N THR A 17 8.67 -6.52 0.54
CA THR A 17 9.69 -7.07 -0.36
C THR A 17 9.89 -8.56 -0.11
N TRP A 18 9.95 -8.98 1.16
CA TRP A 18 10.08 -10.40 1.52
C TRP A 18 8.87 -11.23 1.06
N LEU A 19 7.64 -10.71 1.21
CA LEU A 19 6.42 -11.36 0.76
C LEU A 19 6.34 -11.48 -0.77
N ILE A 20 6.75 -10.45 -1.50
CA ILE A 20 6.75 -10.44 -2.99
C ILE A 20 7.73 -11.47 -3.56
N LEU A 21 8.82 -11.78 -2.84
CA LEU A 21 9.81 -12.78 -3.26
C LEU A 21 9.35 -14.24 -3.08
N HIS A 22 8.19 -14.49 -2.49
CA HIS A 22 7.68 -15.85 -2.34
C HIS A 22 7.10 -16.39 -3.64
N ARG A 23 7.05 -17.72 -3.75
CA ARG A 23 6.40 -18.45 -4.86
C ARG A 23 4.88 -18.57 -4.71
N ASP A 24 4.29 -18.18 -3.59
CA ASP A 24 2.85 -18.28 -3.37
C ASP A 24 2.14 -17.01 -3.86
N TRP A 25 1.19 -17.12 -4.81
CA TRP A 25 0.43 -15.96 -5.32
C TRP A 25 -0.23 -15.12 -4.21
N LEU A 26 -0.82 -15.78 -3.22
CA LEU A 26 -1.46 -15.09 -2.10
C LEU A 26 -0.43 -14.22 -1.34
N ARG A 27 0.78 -14.75 -1.09
CA ARG A 27 1.84 -13.98 -0.42
C ARG A 27 2.28 -12.78 -1.25
N ILE A 28 2.36 -12.92 -2.58
CA ILE A 28 2.68 -11.80 -3.47
C ILE A 28 1.59 -10.71 -3.38
N ILE A 29 0.30 -11.08 -3.41
CA ILE A 29 -0.80 -10.12 -3.28
C ILE A 29 -0.74 -9.40 -1.93
N PHE A 30 -0.54 -10.14 -0.82
CA PHE A 30 -0.32 -9.54 0.49
C PHE A 30 0.91 -8.63 0.53
N GLY A 31 1.99 -9.01 -0.15
CA GLY A 31 3.19 -8.19 -0.28
C GLY A 31 2.90 -6.85 -0.97
N VAL A 32 2.17 -6.86 -2.09
CA VAL A 32 1.75 -5.63 -2.80
C VAL A 32 0.83 -4.76 -1.93
N MET A 33 -0.11 -5.37 -1.18
CA MET A 33 -0.97 -4.64 -0.25
C MET A 33 -0.17 -3.95 0.86
N VAL A 34 0.74 -4.68 1.50
CA VAL A 34 1.61 -4.16 2.56
C VAL A 34 2.54 -3.06 2.02
N LEU A 35 3.06 -3.22 0.80
CA LEU A 35 3.87 -2.20 0.13
C LEU A 35 3.07 -0.89 -0.05
N GLY A 36 1.82 -0.99 -0.50
CA GLY A 36 0.92 0.14 -0.65
C GLY A 36 0.66 0.87 0.68
N HIS A 37 0.45 0.12 1.77
CA HIS A 37 0.32 0.72 3.11
C HIS A 37 1.59 1.43 3.57
N GLY A 38 2.78 0.86 3.30
CA GLY A 38 4.07 1.49 3.56
C GLY A 38 4.24 2.81 2.80
N ALA A 39 3.93 2.81 1.50
CA ALA A 39 3.98 4.02 0.67
C ALA A 39 3.00 5.10 1.15
N ASN A 40 1.77 4.70 1.48
CA ASN A 40 0.75 5.59 2.05
C ASN A 40 1.21 6.26 3.36
N LEU A 41 1.89 5.52 4.24
CA LEU A 41 2.45 6.06 5.47
C LEU A 41 3.60 7.05 5.21
N VAL A 42 4.43 6.81 4.20
CA VAL A 42 5.51 7.74 3.81
C VAL A 42 4.93 9.05 3.29
N ILE A 43 3.92 8.99 2.42
CA ILE A 43 3.19 10.17 1.92
C ILE A 43 2.58 10.94 3.09
N LEU A 44 1.89 10.26 4.01
CA LEU A 44 1.28 10.93 5.15
C LEU A 44 2.35 11.57 6.07
N SER A 45 3.49 10.90 6.27
CA SER A 45 4.58 11.41 7.09
C SER A 45 5.23 12.68 6.52
N SER A 46 5.06 12.98 5.23
CA SER A 46 5.56 14.23 4.62
C SER A 46 4.77 15.46 5.05
N SER A 47 3.54 15.30 5.56
CA SER A 47 2.68 16.38 6.08
C SER A 47 3.19 16.99 7.41
N GLY A 48 4.20 16.36 8.03
CA GLY A 48 4.76 16.76 9.31
C GLY A 48 3.89 16.36 10.50
N ASP A 49 4.12 16.98 11.66
CA ASP A 49 3.35 16.67 12.88
C ASP A 49 1.92 17.24 12.79
N PRO A 50 0.87 16.41 12.89
CA PRO A 50 -0.53 16.87 12.90
C PRO A 50 -0.97 17.42 14.26
N ARG A 51 -0.15 17.34 15.32
CA ARG A 51 -0.52 17.82 16.66
C ARG A 51 -0.83 19.32 16.66
N GLY A 52 -2.02 19.66 17.15
CA GLY A 52 -2.48 21.05 17.22
C GLY A 52 -2.90 21.64 15.89
N LYS A 53 -3.03 20.82 14.83
CA LYS A 53 -3.53 21.25 13.53
C LYS A 53 -5.00 20.89 13.35
N LEU A 54 -5.78 21.81 12.77
CA LEU A 54 -7.18 21.61 12.44
C LEU A 54 -7.33 20.96 11.05
N PRO A 55 -8.40 20.19 10.78
CA PRO A 55 -8.68 19.67 9.45
C PRO A 55 -8.83 20.81 8.43
N PRO A 56 -8.35 20.65 7.18
CA PRO A 56 -8.38 21.70 6.15
C PRO A 56 -9.78 22.16 5.70
N ILE A 57 -10.85 21.64 6.32
CA ILE A 57 -12.26 21.98 6.07
C ILE A 57 -12.79 23.06 7.04
N THR A 58 -12.09 23.34 8.15
CA THR A 58 -12.52 24.38 9.08
C THR A 58 -12.14 25.74 8.51
N GLY A 59 -13.11 26.57 8.13
CA GLY A 59 -12.92 27.88 7.47
C GLY A 59 -12.26 29.00 8.29
N GLY A 60 -11.32 28.66 9.18
CA GLY A 60 -10.53 29.60 9.98
C GLY A 60 -9.04 29.51 9.66
N GLU A 61 -8.33 30.64 9.78
CA GLU A 61 -6.90 30.81 9.48
C GLU A 61 -5.94 30.06 10.44
N ALA A 62 -6.45 29.28 11.39
CA ALA A 62 -5.64 28.68 12.43
C ALA A 62 -5.06 27.32 12.00
N ASN A 63 -3.72 27.27 11.91
CA ASN A 63 -2.85 26.09 11.89
C ASN A 63 -3.50 24.84 11.26
N LEU A 64 -3.74 24.86 9.95
CA LEU A 64 -4.39 23.76 9.24
C LEU A 64 -3.38 22.65 8.91
N ALA A 65 -3.84 21.39 8.90
CA ALA A 65 -3.07 20.28 8.36
C ALA A 65 -2.90 20.45 6.84
N ASP A 66 -1.73 20.08 6.31
CA ASP A 66 -1.44 20.22 4.88
C ASP A 66 -2.41 19.33 4.07
N PRO A 67 -3.26 19.91 3.21
CA PRO A 67 -4.23 19.16 2.42
C PRO A 67 -3.59 18.36 1.28
N LEU A 68 -2.37 18.72 0.86
CA LEU A 68 -1.75 18.12 -0.32
C LEU A 68 -1.41 16.64 -0.12
N PRO A 69 -0.71 16.21 0.96
CA PRO A 69 -0.47 14.79 1.24
C PRO A 69 -1.76 14.00 1.43
N GLN A 70 -2.84 14.62 1.94
CA GLN A 70 -4.13 13.95 2.17
C GLN A 70 -4.85 13.64 0.86
N ALA A 71 -4.83 14.58 -0.09
CA ALA A 71 -5.38 14.36 -1.42
C ALA A 71 -4.60 13.26 -2.17
N LEU A 72 -3.26 13.33 -2.13
CA LEU A 72 -2.39 12.31 -2.73
C LEU A 72 -2.62 10.93 -2.12
N LEU A 73 -2.82 10.85 -0.81
CA LEU A 73 -3.11 9.61 -0.10
C LEU A 73 -4.43 8.98 -0.58
N LEU A 74 -5.50 9.77 -0.74
CA LEU A 74 -6.78 9.25 -1.24
C LEU A 74 -6.64 8.68 -2.66
N THR A 75 -5.90 9.35 -3.54
CA THR A 75 -5.60 8.84 -4.88
C THR A 75 -4.81 7.54 -4.83
N ALA A 76 -3.77 7.48 -4.00
CA ALA A 76 -2.95 6.28 -3.84
C ALA A 76 -3.76 5.08 -3.34
N ILE A 77 -4.69 5.29 -2.41
CA ILE A 77 -5.59 4.24 -1.90
C ILE A 77 -6.47 3.67 -3.02
N VAL A 78 -7.07 4.52 -3.86
CA VAL A 78 -7.95 4.06 -4.95
C VAL A 78 -7.18 3.27 -6.00
N ILE A 79 -5.97 3.73 -6.37
CA ILE A 79 -5.09 3.02 -7.30
C ILE A 79 -4.68 1.66 -6.70
N GLY A 80 -4.26 1.63 -5.44
CA GLY A 80 -3.90 0.40 -4.75
C GLY A 80 -5.05 -0.61 -4.70
N PHE A 81 -6.27 -0.15 -4.42
CA PHE A 81 -7.47 -0.99 -4.44
C PHE A 81 -7.73 -1.57 -5.84
N ALA A 82 -7.65 -0.76 -6.89
CA ALA A 82 -7.86 -1.21 -8.27
C ALA A 82 -6.83 -2.28 -8.67
N VAL A 83 -5.56 -2.10 -8.30
CA VAL A 83 -4.48 -3.07 -8.56
C VAL A 83 -4.73 -4.39 -7.83
N VAL A 84 -5.16 -4.35 -6.56
CA VAL A 84 -5.48 -5.56 -5.79
C VAL A 84 -6.68 -6.30 -6.39
N ALA A 85 -7.75 -5.59 -6.76
CA ALA A 85 -8.90 -6.18 -7.42
C ALA A 85 -8.53 -6.85 -8.76
N PHE A 86 -7.64 -6.20 -9.52
CA PHE A 86 -7.08 -6.77 -10.75
C PHE A 86 -6.27 -8.04 -10.46
N PHE A 87 -5.37 -8.03 -9.47
CA PHE A 87 -4.60 -9.22 -9.10
C PHE A 87 -5.48 -10.40 -8.67
N ILE A 88 -6.50 -10.15 -7.85
CA ILE A 88 -7.46 -11.19 -7.44
C ILE A 88 -8.16 -11.79 -8.67
N THR A 89 -8.59 -10.93 -9.59
CA THR A 89 -9.24 -11.38 -10.84
C THR A 89 -8.28 -12.19 -11.71
N LEU A 90 -7.02 -11.78 -11.80
CA LEU A 90 -5.98 -12.50 -12.54
C LEU A 90 -5.71 -13.87 -11.93
N VAL A 91 -5.55 -13.95 -10.61
CA VAL A 91 -5.36 -15.22 -9.89
C VAL A 91 -6.56 -16.15 -10.06
N TYR A 92 -7.78 -15.61 -9.98
CA TYR A 92 -9.00 -16.37 -10.26
C TYR A 92 -9.00 -16.92 -11.69
N ARG A 93 -8.56 -16.13 -12.67
CA ARG A 93 -8.47 -16.56 -14.06
C ARG A 93 -7.44 -17.66 -14.26
N ILE A 94 -6.25 -17.52 -13.67
CA ILE A 94 -5.18 -18.53 -13.72
C ILE A 94 -5.66 -19.84 -13.10
N LEU A 95 -6.33 -19.78 -11.95
CA LEU A 95 -6.90 -20.97 -11.31
C LEU A 95 -7.99 -21.62 -12.18
N SER A 96 -8.83 -20.83 -12.83
CA SER A 96 -9.88 -21.33 -13.71
C SER A 96 -9.32 -22.01 -14.97
N ASP A 97 -8.21 -21.50 -15.52
CA ASP A 97 -7.61 -22.01 -16.74
C ASP A 97 -6.65 -23.20 -16.48
N ASN A 98 -5.88 -23.18 -15.38
CA ASN A 98 -4.85 -24.19 -15.09
C ASN A 98 -5.21 -25.20 -14.00
N GLY A 99 -6.23 -24.93 -13.18
CA GLY A 99 -6.62 -25.78 -12.06
C GLY A 99 -5.69 -25.74 -10.83
N ASP A 100 -4.53 -25.09 -10.93
CA ASP A 100 -3.56 -24.92 -9.85
C ASP A 100 -2.98 -23.49 -9.78
N LEU A 101 -2.46 -23.14 -8.61
CA LEU A 101 -1.90 -21.85 -8.24
C LEU A 101 -0.38 -21.91 -7.99
N ASP A 102 0.31 -22.98 -8.42
CA ASP A 102 1.77 -23.00 -8.30
C ASP A 102 2.43 -22.14 -9.39
N LEU A 103 3.10 -21.07 -8.96
CA LEU A 103 3.91 -20.20 -9.83
C LEU A 103 5.14 -20.91 -10.39
N GLY A 104 5.69 -21.90 -9.68
CA GLY A 104 6.85 -22.65 -10.13
C GLY A 104 6.55 -23.45 -11.39
N GLU A 105 5.42 -24.14 -11.41
CA GLU A 105 5.01 -24.95 -12.57
C GLU A 105 4.70 -24.13 -13.82
N LEU A 106 4.35 -22.85 -13.68
CA LEU A 106 4.07 -21.95 -14.80
C LEU A 106 5.32 -21.53 -15.58
N PHE A 107 6.48 -21.47 -14.94
CA PHE A 107 7.75 -21.08 -15.59
C PHE A 107 8.62 -22.26 -16.00
N ASP A 108 8.38 -23.45 -15.44
CA ASP A 108 9.10 -24.68 -15.79
C ASP A 108 8.48 -25.43 -17.01
N ARG A 109 7.56 -24.79 -17.75
CA ARG A 109 6.97 -25.29 -19.00
C ARG A 109 7.52 -24.60 -20.25
#